data_AF-A0A9Y2MZC1-F1
#
_entry.id   AF-A0A9Y2MZC1-F1
#
_cell.length_a   1.000
_cell.length_b   1.000
_cell.length_c   1.000
_cell.angle_alpha   90.00
_cell.angle_beta   90.00
_cell.angle_gamma   90.00
#
_symmetry.space_group_name_H-M   'P 1'
#
loop_
_entity.id
_entity.type
_entity.pdbx_description
1 polymer ?
#
loop_
_entity_poly.entity_id
_entity_poly.type
_entity_poly.pdbx_seq_one_letter_code
_entity_poly.pdbx_strand_id
1 'polypeptide(L)'
;MQLEAGAAAFVQDLAGCLAGRRVVAFALGPGERAQRAARERNGADSIFVSVTITVGRVVFNSMAGYALARLRFRGRSAVFGAVVAVLAVPSVVLLIPKFLVLNQFGMYDTYAAMIIPLLADASGVFIMKQFFESVP
;
A
#
# COMPACT_ATOMS: atom_id res chain seq x y z
N MET A 1 14.40 23.08 46.12
CA MET A 1 14.06 24.23 45.26
C MET A 1 15.09 24.52 44.15
N GLN A 2 16.30 23.93 44.18
CA GLN A 2 17.33 24.08 43.14
C GLN A 2 17.16 23.14 41.91
N LEU A 3 16.20 22.20 41.92
CA LEU A 3 16.02 21.24 40.81
C LEU A 3 15.25 21.80 39.61
N GLU A 4 14.35 22.77 39.82
CA GLU A 4 13.49 23.33 38.75
C GLU A 4 14.25 24.30 37.82
N ALA A 5 15.37 24.87 38.27
CA ALA A 5 16.18 25.80 37.47
C ALA A 5 17.00 25.11 36.37
N GLY A 6 17.40 23.85 36.59
CA GLY A 6 18.19 23.07 35.62
C GLY A 6 17.37 22.64 34.40
N ALA A 7 16.08 22.36 34.58
CA ALA A 7 15.19 21.98 33.49
C ALA A 7 14.95 23.14 32.50
N ALA A 8 14.86 24.38 33.00
CA ALA A 8 14.66 25.57 32.16
C ALA A 8 15.92 25.88 31.30
N ALA A 9 17.12 25.71 31.86
CA ALA A 9 18.37 25.89 31.11
C ALA A 9 18.56 24.85 30.00
N PHE A 10 18.17 23.59 30.25
CA PHE A 10 18.24 22.53 29.26
C PHE A 10 17.25 22.72 28.10
N VAL A 11 16.05 23.27 28.38
CA VAL A 11 15.06 23.63 27.35
C VAL A 11 15.53 24.82 26.48
N GLN A 12 16.26 25.77 27.05
CA GLN A 12 16.85 26.89 26.28
C GLN A 12 18.01 26.44 25.38
N ASP A 13 18.83 25.48 25.82
CA ASP A 13 19.92 24.91 25.02
C ASP A 13 19.39 24.03 23.87
N LEU A 14 18.30 23.27 24.12
CA LEU A 14 17.58 22.52 23.10
C LEU A 14 16.90 23.42 22.06
N ALA A 15 16.38 24.59 22.47
CA ALA A 15 15.85 25.59 21.54
C ALA A 15 16.96 26.24 20.68
N GLY A 16 18.17 26.43 21.24
CA GLY A 16 19.36 26.87 20.50
C GLY A 16 19.85 25.83 19.49
N CYS A 17 19.79 24.55 19.84
CA CYS A 17 20.11 23.43 18.94
C CYS A 17 19.03 23.22 17.85
N LEU A 18 17.76 23.48 18.16
CA LEU A 18 16.64 23.50 17.20
C LEU A 18 16.70 24.70 16.23
N ALA A 19 17.49 25.74 16.52
CA ALA A 19 17.88 26.76 15.55
C ALA A 19 18.98 26.28 14.57
N GLY A 20 19.16 24.97 14.45
CA GLY A 20 20.03 24.22 13.53
C GLY A 20 19.72 24.38 12.03
N ARG A 21 19.39 25.58 11.56
CA ARG A 21 19.38 25.89 10.12
C ARG A 21 20.79 26.01 9.51
N ARG A 22 21.84 26.18 10.33
CA ARG A 22 23.21 26.32 9.83
C ARG A 22 23.96 24.99 9.65
N VAL A 23 23.69 23.98 10.49
CA VAL A 23 24.37 22.66 10.38
C VAL A 23 23.79 21.84 9.21
N VAL A 24 22.46 21.91 8.98
CA VAL A 24 21.83 21.22 7.84
C VAL A 24 22.26 21.81 6.49
N ALA A 25 22.52 23.13 6.42
CA ALA A 25 22.94 23.78 5.17
C ALA A 25 24.35 23.37 4.72
N PHE A 26 25.24 22.99 5.64
CA PHE A 26 26.59 22.51 5.33
C PHE A 26 26.62 21.00 5.03
N ALA A 27 25.63 20.24 5.55
CA ALA A 27 25.45 18.82 5.24
C ALA A 27 24.69 18.57 3.92
N LEU A 28 24.04 19.60 3.35
CA LEU A 28 23.39 19.55 2.03
C LEU A 28 24.45 19.53 0.92
N GLY A 29 25.08 18.38 0.74
CA GLY A 29 25.98 18.12 -0.39
C GLY A 29 25.29 18.37 -1.74
N PRO A 30 26.04 18.65 -2.81
CA PRO A 30 25.51 18.96 -4.14
C PRO A 30 24.57 17.88 -4.74
N GLY A 31 24.46 16.69 -4.13
CA GLY A 31 23.49 15.64 -4.48
C GLY A 31 22.04 15.87 -4.00
N GLU A 32 21.81 16.63 -2.92
CA GLU A 32 20.44 16.80 -2.37
C GLU A 32 19.55 17.69 -3.24
N ARG A 33 20.14 18.61 -4.03
CA ARG A 33 19.40 19.43 -5.00
C ARG A 33 18.91 18.60 -6.20
N ALA A 34 19.70 17.62 -6.63
CA ALA A 34 19.30 16.67 -7.67
C ALA A 34 18.22 15.69 -7.17
N GLN A 35 18.31 15.24 -5.91
CA GLN A 35 17.28 14.41 -5.29
C GLN A 35 15.96 15.14 -5.08
N ARG A 36 15.95 16.46 -4.80
CA ARG A 36 14.71 17.26 -4.73
C ARG A 36 14.02 17.41 -6.09
N ALA A 37 14.77 17.62 -7.16
CA ALA A 37 14.23 17.69 -8.52
C ALA A 37 13.77 16.30 -9.06
N ALA A 38 14.44 15.22 -8.65
CA ALA A 38 14.00 13.85 -8.94
C ALA A 38 12.77 13.46 -8.11
N ARG A 39 12.66 13.92 -6.85
CA ARG A 39 11.51 13.66 -5.97
C ARG A 39 10.19 14.22 -6.51
N GLU A 40 10.23 15.34 -7.23
CA GLU A 40 9.05 15.90 -7.91
C GLU A 40 8.59 15.05 -9.10
N ARG A 41 9.50 14.36 -9.80
CA ARG A 41 9.16 13.42 -10.89
C ARG A 41 8.73 12.04 -10.36
N ASN A 42 9.41 11.52 -9.35
CA ASN A 42 9.12 10.21 -8.74
C ASN A 42 7.71 10.13 -8.13
N GLY A 43 7.16 11.27 -7.68
CA GLY A 43 5.78 11.35 -7.22
C GLY A 43 4.79 11.00 -8.33
N ALA A 44 5.00 11.49 -9.55
CA ALA A 44 4.09 11.24 -10.66
C ALA A 44 4.06 9.77 -11.09
N ASP A 45 5.23 9.11 -11.14
CA ASP A 45 5.31 7.69 -11.51
C ASP A 45 4.67 6.78 -10.46
N SER A 46 4.91 7.04 -9.18
CA SER A 46 4.31 6.26 -8.08
C SER A 46 2.82 6.52 -7.91
N ILE A 47 2.35 7.75 -8.18
CA ILE A 47 0.93 8.10 -8.24
C ILE A 47 0.27 7.36 -9.41
N PHE A 48 0.87 7.40 -10.61
CA PHE A 48 0.34 6.72 -11.78
C PHE A 48 0.16 5.22 -11.51
N VAL A 49 1.21 4.56 -11.01
CA VAL A 49 1.17 3.12 -10.69
C VAL A 49 0.13 2.81 -9.60
N SER A 50 0.10 3.60 -8.52
CA SER A 50 -0.84 3.37 -7.41
C SER A 50 -2.29 3.57 -7.84
N VAL A 51 -2.56 4.56 -8.69
CA VAL A 51 -3.89 4.81 -9.26
C VAL A 51 -4.30 3.67 -10.19
N THR A 52 -3.44 3.26 -11.13
CA THR A 52 -3.72 2.13 -12.02
C THR A 52 -4.03 0.85 -11.24
N ILE A 53 -3.24 0.54 -10.22
CA ILE A 53 -3.47 -0.62 -9.35
C ILE A 53 -4.80 -0.51 -8.61
N THR A 54 -5.09 0.64 -8.01
CA THR A 54 -6.31 0.84 -7.22
C THR A 54 -7.54 0.73 -8.10
N VAL A 55 -7.55 1.39 -9.26
CA VAL A 55 -8.66 1.33 -10.22
C VAL A 55 -8.85 -0.11 -10.71
N GLY A 56 -7.77 -0.79 -11.12
CA GLY A 56 -7.84 -2.18 -11.54
C GLY A 56 -8.38 -3.11 -10.45
N ARG A 57 -7.90 -2.95 -9.20
CA ARG A 57 -8.36 -3.70 -8.03
C ARG A 57 -9.86 -3.51 -7.80
N VAL A 58 -10.32 -2.27 -7.78
CA VAL A 58 -11.74 -1.95 -7.51
C VAL A 58 -12.63 -2.52 -8.61
N VAL A 59 -12.28 -2.33 -9.88
CA VAL A 59 -13.05 -2.87 -11.01
C VAL A 59 -13.15 -4.40 -10.93
N PHE A 60 -12.03 -5.08 -10.66
CA PHE A 60 -12.02 -6.54 -10.54
C PHE A 60 -12.85 -7.02 -9.34
N ASN A 61 -12.71 -6.37 -8.18
CA ASN A 61 -13.43 -6.71 -6.96
C ASN A 61 -14.94 -6.48 -7.10
N SER A 62 -15.35 -5.37 -7.70
CA SER A 62 -16.76 -5.08 -7.96
C SER A 62 -17.36 -6.06 -8.96
N MET A 63 -16.63 -6.42 -10.03
CA MET A 63 -17.09 -7.41 -11.01
C MET A 63 -17.24 -8.80 -10.38
N ALA A 64 -16.25 -9.25 -9.61
CA ALA A 64 -16.29 -10.54 -8.93
C ALA A 64 -17.39 -10.59 -7.86
N GLY A 65 -17.53 -9.52 -7.06
CA GLY A 65 -18.59 -9.38 -6.06
C GLY A 65 -19.99 -9.36 -6.68
N TYR A 66 -20.17 -8.66 -7.81
CA TYR A 66 -21.43 -8.62 -8.55
C TYR A 66 -21.78 -9.98 -9.16
N ALA A 67 -20.80 -10.68 -9.74
CA ALA A 67 -20.98 -12.03 -10.27
C ALA A 67 -21.40 -13.02 -9.17
N LEU A 68 -20.80 -12.95 -7.97
CA LEU A 68 -21.19 -13.83 -6.87
C LEU A 68 -22.57 -13.50 -6.26
N ALA A 69 -22.94 -12.22 -6.22
CA ALA A 69 -24.19 -11.76 -5.61
C ALA A 69 -25.40 -11.95 -6.56
N ARG A 70 -25.30 -11.49 -7.81
CA ARG A 70 -26.42 -11.42 -8.77
C ARG A 70 -26.44 -12.54 -9.80
N LEU A 71 -25.29 -13.07 -10.26
CA LEU A 71 -25.28 -14.21 -11.20
C LEU A 71 -25.58 -15.53 -10.46
N ARG A 72 -26.61 -16.26 -10.90
CA ARG A 72 -26.95 -17.60 -10.37
C ARG A 72 -26.26 -18.70 -11.19
N PHE A 73 -25.00 -18.99 -10.89
CA PHE A 73 -24.26 -20.10 -11.50
C PHE A 73 -24.25 -21.37 -10.63
N ARG A 74 -24.13 -22.54 -11.26
CA ARG A 74 -24.17 -23.90 -10.66
C ARG A 74 -22.88 -24.23 -9.87
N GLY A 75 -22.51 -23.36 -8.93
CA GLY A 75 -21.28 -23.46 -8.13
C GLY A 75 -21.04 -22.27 -7.18
N ARG A 76 -22.01 -21.35 -7.04
CA ARG A 76 -21.84 -20.11 -6.28
C ARG A 76 -21.39 -20.30 -4.83
N SER A 77 -21.94 -21.32 -4.16
CA SER A 77 -21.61 -21.60 -2.76
C SER A 77 -20.19 -22.16 -2.60
N ALA A 78 -19.70 -22.92 -3.59
CA ALA A 78 -18.34 -23.44 -3.58
C ALA A 78 -17.31 -22.33 -3.80
N VAL A 79 -17.55 -21.43 -4.77
CA VAL A 79 -16.64 -20.29 -5.02
C VAL A 79 -16.66 -19.31 -3.84
N PHE A 80 -17.84 -19.02 -3.27
CA PHE A 80 -17.92 -18.20 -2.06
C PHE A 80 -17.21 -18.83 -0.88
N GLY A 81 -17.37 -20.14 -0.67
CA GLY A 81 -16.63 -20.91 0.34
C GLY A 81 -15.11 -20.84 0.12
N ALA A 82 -14.65 -20.91 -1.14
CA ALA A 82 -13.24 -20.77 -1.48
C ALA A 82 -12.70 -19.37 -1.16
N VAL A 83 -13.45 -18.30 -1.46
CA VAL A 83 -13.08 -16.92 -1.09
C VAL A 83 -12.93 -16.79 0.42
N VAL A 84 -13.89 -17.33 1.19
CA VAL A 84 -13.82 -17.32 2.67
C VAL A 84 -12.64 -18.14 3.19
N ALA A 85 -12.35 -19.29 2.58
CA ALA A 85 -11.17 -20.09 2.92
C ALA A 85 -9.85 -19.34 2.66
N VAL A 86 -9.77 -18.56 1.57
CA VAL A 86 -8.61 -17.70 1.29
C VAL A 86 -8.49 -16.58 2.32
N LEU A 87 -9.59 -16.03 2.84
CA LEU A 87 -9.54 -15.02 3.91
C LEU A 87 -9.07 -15.59 5.25
N ALA A 88 -9.30 -16.87 5.50
CA ALA A 88 -8.71 -17.55 6.65
C ALA A 88 -7.18 -17.63 6.55
N VAL A 89 -6.63 -17.59 5.31
CA VAL A 89 -5.20 -17.48 5.08
C VAL A 89 -4.77 -16.00 5.19
N PRO A 90 -3.91 -15.64 6.15
CA PRO A 90 -3.46 -14.27 6.29
C PRO A 90 -2.68 -13.83 5.04
N SER A 91 -2.90 -12.58 4.61
CA SER A 91 -2.30 -12.02 3.39
C SER A 91 -0.77 -12.11 3.34
N VAL A 92 -0.12 -12.15 4.51
CA VAL A 92 1.33 -12.30 4.65
C VAL A 92 1.83 -13.64 4.12
N VAL A 93 1.07 -14.72 4.33
CA VAL A 93 1.45 -16.08 3.86
C VAL A 93 1.28 -16.20 2.36
N LEU A 94 0.30 -15.49 1.78
CA LEU A 94 0.06 -15.44 0.33
C LEU A 94 1.10 -14.61 -0.42
N LEU A 95 1.90 -13.80 0.28
CA LEU A 95 2.94 -12.98 -0.32
C LEU A 95 4.06 -13.82 -0.93
N ILE A 96 4.53 -14.85 -0.20
CA ILE A 96 5.59 -15.77 -0.64
C ILE A 96 5.22 -16.47 -1.97
N PRO A 97 4.07 -17.16 -2.10
CA PRO A 97 3.69 -17.82 -3.34
C PRO A 97 3.41 -16.82 -4.47
N LYS A 98 2.89 -15.62 -4.18
CA LYS A 98 2.75 -14.55 -5.17
C LYS A 98 4.09 -14.14 -5.77
N PHE A 99 5.14 -14.03 -4.96
CA PHE A 99 6.50 -13.77 -5.45
C PHE A 99 7.09 -14.95 -6.26
N LEU A 100 6.83 -16.19 -5.84
CA LEU A 100 7.24 -17.38 -6.60
C LEU A 100 6.61 -17.43 -8.00
N VAL A 101 5.34 -17.04 -8.13
CA VAL A 101 4.68 -16.95 -9.45
C VAL A 101 5.38 -15.90 -10.33
N LEU A 102 5.71 -14.74 -9.77
CA LEU A 102 6.46 -13.69 -10.50
C LEU A 102 7.86 -14.15 -10.91
N ASN A 103 8.51 -15.01 -10.12
CA ASN A 103 9.78 -15.66 -10.46
C ASN A 103 9.72 -16.44 -11.75
N GLN A 104 8.68 -17.25 -11.87
CA GLN A 104 8.50 -18.12 -13.03
C GLN A 104 8.23 -17.31 -14.29
N PHE A 105 7.64 -16.11 -14.15
CA PHE A 105 7.43 -15.20 -15.27
C PHE A 105 8.66 -14.37 -15.65
N GLY A 106 9.75 -14.40 -14.87
CA GLY A 106 10.99 -13.66 -15.16
C GLY A 106 10.84 -12.12 -15.23
N MET A 107 9.71 -11.58 -14.76
CA MET A 107 9.30 -10.18 -14.94
C MET A 107 9.55 -9.31 -13.69
N TYR A 108 10.59 -9.57 -12.91
CA TYR A 108 10.80 -8.87 -11.63
C TYR A 108 11.05 -7.38 -11.73
N ASP A 109 11.69 -6.92 -12.82
CA ASP A 109 12.12 -5.53 -12.99
C ASP A 109 11.07 -4.63 -13.67
N THR A 110 9.82 -5.08 -13.81
CA THR A 110 8.77 -4.31 -14.49
C THR A 110 7.62 -3.97 -13.55
N TYR A 111 7.00 -2.79 -13.75
CA TYR A 111 5.80 -2.36 -13.03
C TYR A 111 4.68 -3.42 -12.98
N ALA A 112 4.61 -4.28 -13.99
CA ALA A 112 3.71 -5.43 -14.05
C ALA A 112 3.88 -6.41 -12.87
N ALA A 113 5.10 -6.67 -12.39
CA ALA A 113 5.33 -7.55 -11.24
C ALA A 113 4.82 -6.96 -9.93
N MET A 114 4.69 -5.64 -9.82
CA MET A 114 4.05 -5.01 -8.67
C MET A 114 2.52 -5.02 -8.83
N ILE A 115 2.01 -4.81 -10.04
CA ILE A 115 0.57 -4.67 -10.30
C ILE A 115 -0.17 -6.01 -10.14
N ILE A 116 0.33 -7.10 -10.74
CA ILE A 116 -0.32 -8.42 -10.76
C ILE A 116 -0.63 -8.99 -9.37
N PRO A 117 0.32 -9.09 -8.42
CA PRO A 117 0.03 -9.64 -7.10
C PRO A 117 -0.88 -8.72 -6.30
N LEU A 118 -0.80 -7.40 -6.53
CA LEU A 118 -1.68 -6.48 -5.85
C LEU A 118 -3.12 -6.67 -6.34
N LEU A 119 -3.39 -6.80 -7.64
CA LEU A 119 -4.75 -6.98 -8.18
C LEU A 119 -5.56 -8.13 -7.53
N ALA A 120 -4.91 -9.21 -7.11
CA ALA A 120 -5.56 -10.36 -6.50
C ALA A 120 -5.83 -10.16 -4.98
N ASP A 121 -6.96 -9.53 -4.66
CA ASP A 121 -7.42 -9.25 -3.30
C ASP A 121 -8.74 -9.95 -2.96
N ALA A 122 -8.70 -10.98 -2.09
CA ALA A 122 -9.89 -11.72 -1.69
C ALA A 122 -10.81 -10.93 -0.73
N SER A 123 -10.25 -9.99 0.04
CA SER A 123 -10.99 -9.23 1.05
C SER A 123 -11.92 -8.21 0.39
N GLY A 124 -11.45 -7.56 -0.68
CA GLY A 124 -12.28 -6.64 -1.45
C GLY A 124 -13.46 -7.32 -2.13
N VAL A 125 -13.28 -8.53 -2.67
CA VAL A 125 -14.38 -9.31 -3.29
C VAL A 125 -15.44 -9.68 -2.25
N PHE A 126 -15.02 -10.14 -1.08
CA PHE A 126 -15.94 -10.52 0.00
C PHE A 126 -16.77 -9.33 0.48
N ILE A 127 -16.14 -8.17 0.72
CA ILE A 127 -16.85 -6.96 1.12
C ILE A 127 -17.81 -6.48 0.04
N MET A 128 -17.39 -6.45 -1.24
CA MET A 128 -18.27 -6.05 -2.35
C MET A 128 -19.49 -6.96 -2.47
N LYS A 129 -19.31 -8.27 -2.31
CA LYS A 129 -20.42 -9.22 -2.29
C LYS A 129 -21.38 -8.94 -1.13
N GLN A 130 -20.86 -8.72 0.08
CA GLN A 130 -21.69 -8.37 1.24
C GLN A 130 -22.49 -7.09 1.00
N PHE A 131 -21.87 -6.08 0.39
CA PHE A 131 -22.55 -4.84 0.02
C PHE A 131 -23.71 -5.10 -0.97
N PHE A 132 -23.46 -5.86 -2.04
CA PHE A 132 -24.51 -6.17 -3.02
C PHE A 132 -25.63 -7.09 -2.51
N GLU A 133 -25.34 -7.98 -1.56
CA GLU A 133 -26.37 -8.80 -0.88
C GLU A 133 -27.17 -7.99 0.14
N SER A 134 -26.59 -6.93 0.72
CA SER A 134 -27.29 -6.04 1.65
C SER A 134 -28.29 -5.10 0.98
N VAL A 135 -28.14 -4.86 -0.33
CA VAL A 135 -29.10 -4.08 -1.12
C VAL A 135 -30.20 -5.03 -1.62
N PRO A 136 -31.45 -4.88 -1.14
CA PRO A 136 -32.54 -5.81 -1.43
C PRO A 136 -32.84 -5.96 -2.95
#